data_AF-A0A2T8KU94-F1
#
_entry.id   AF-A0A2T8KU94-F1
#
_cell.length_a   1.000
_cell.length_b   1.000
_cell.length_c   1.000
_cell.angle_alpha   90.00
_cell.angle_beta   90.00
_cell.angle_gamma   90.00
#
_symmetry.space_group_name_H-M   'P 1'
#
loop_
_entity.id
_entity.type
_entity.pdbx_description
1 polymer ?
#
loop_
_entity_poly.entity_id
_entity_poly.type
_entity_poly.pdbx_seq_one_letter_code
_entity_poly.pdbx_strand_id
1 'polypeptide(L)'
;MYLLFCALQSGTMLSPKTTVPSVQMLALHLHFRMRNEVKMLPSFLRCFPNVETLCIQSEETHEPTGELNLKFWQETGPIKCVQTQLKRLVFREFHGEEGEFAFLMFIAENARVLEKMVLVMELRRPSAPEELVARMKALETARWASGSNKAGYLLSRPGVGGGSAWCLKAGSDFKHNDPFSA
;
A
#
# COMPACT_ATOMS: atom_id res chain seq x y z
N MET A 1 -0.82 -23.95 -7.38
CA MET A 1 -0.37 -22.54 -7.51
C MET A 1 0.62 -22.29 -6.40
N TYR A 2 1.92 -22.27 -6.71
CA TYR A 2 2.97 -22.04 -5.70
C TYR A 2 2.99 -20.54 -5.36
N LEU A 3 2.12 -20.12 -4.44
CA LEU A 3 2.16 -18.75 -3.91
C LEU A 3 3.38 -18.65 -2.98
N LEU A 4 4.50 -18.16 -3.51
CA LEU A 4 5.64 -17.80 -2.67
C LEU A 4 5.33 -16.46 -2.00
N PHE A 5 5.06 -16.53 -0.71
CA PHE A 5 4.77 -15.40 0.17
C PHE A 5 6.07 -14.90 0.80
N CYS A 6 6.33 -13.60 0.71
CA CYS A 6 7.44 -12.95 1.42
C CYS A 6 6.86 -11.86 2.33
N ALA A 7 7.02 -12.02 3.64
CA ALA A 7 6.73 -11.00 4.63
C ALA A 7 8.05 -10.38 5.08
N LEU A 8 8.18 -9.06 4.94
CA LEU A 8 9.33 -8.32 5.45
C LEU A 8 8.88 -7.34 6.53
N GLN A 9 9.64 -7.31 7.61
CA GLN A 9 9.48 -6.34 8.68
C GLN A 9 10.51 -5.22 8.52
N SER A 10 10.20 -4.05 9.08
CA SER A 10 11.14 -2.93 9.17
C SER A 10 12.52 -3.38 9.71
N GLY A 11 13.59 -2.83 9.15
CA GLY A 11 14.97 -3.15 9.52
C GLY A 11 15.61 -4.30 8.73
N THR A 12 14.85 -4.99 7.87
CA THR A 12 15.40 -6.06 7.02
C THR A 12 16.29 -5.48 5.91
N MET A 13 17.61 -5.67 6.03
CA MET A 13 18.59 -5.23 5.03
C MET A 13 18.60 -6.20 3.83
N LEU A 14 17.91 -5.85 2.74
CA LEU A 14 18.11 -6.53 1.46
C LEU A 14 19.29 -5.92 0.70
N SER A 15 20.18 -6.77 0.20
CA SER A 15 21.23 -6.35 -0.74
C SER A 15 20.57 -5.91 -2.06
N PRO A 16 20.82 -4.69 -2.57
CA PRO A 16 20.21 -4.16 -3.79
C PRO A 16 20.43 -5.01 -5.05
N LYS A 17 21.37 -5.96 -5.00
CA LYS A 17 21.78 -6.80 -6.14
C LYS A 17 21.05 -8.14 -6.21
N THR A 18 20.36 -8.55 -5.15
CA THR A 18 19.68 -9.85 -5.13
C THR A 18 18.25 -9.66 -5.60
N THR A 19 17.90 -10.30 -6.71
CA THR A 19 16.51 -10.36 -7.20
C THR A 19 15.95 -11.74 -6.93
N VAL A 20 14.70 -11.79 -6.49
CA VAL A 20 13.96 -13.01 -6.17
C VAL A 20 12.68 -13.02 -7.02
N PRO A 21 12.76 -13.46 -8.29
CA PRO A 21 11.64 -13.38 -9.24
C PRO A 21 10.51 -14.38 -8.95
N SER A 22 10.70 -15.32 -8.02
CA SER A 22 9.69 -16.31 -7.64
C SER A 22 8.58 -15.73 -6.76
N VAL A 23 8.78 -14.57 -6.14
CA VAL A 23 7.79 -13.92 -5.27
C VAL A 23 6.74 -13.22 -6.11
N GLN A 24 5.49 -13.65 -5.96
CA GLN A 24 4.31 -13.04 -6.60
C GLN A 24 3.48 -12.21 -5.64
N MET A 25 3.58 -12.50 -4.33
CA MET A 25 2.89 -11.78 -3.28
C MET A 25 3.91 -11.26 -2.26
N LEU A 26 3.93 -9.95 -2.07
CA LEU A 26 4.80 -9.27 -1.13
C LEU A 26 3.95 -8.58 -0.06
N ALA A 27 4.20 -8.90 1.21
CA ALA A 27 3.61 -8.22 2.35
C ALA A 27 4.69 -7.44 3.11
N LEU A 28 4.42 -6.17 3.41
CA LEU A 28 5.34 -5.29 4.11
C LEU A 28 4.63 -4.61 5.28
N HIS A 29 5.31 -4.59 6.43
CA HIS A 29 4.97 -3.77 7.58
C HIS A 29 5.86 -2.54 7.56
N LEU A 30 5.27 -1.35 7.55
CA LEU A 30 5.99 -0.10 7.40
C LEU A 30 5.43 0.98 8.32
N HIS A 31 6.34 1.75 8.89
CA HIS A 31 6.02 3.01 9.54
C HIS A 31 6.19 4.15 8.53
N PHE A 32 5.09 4.68 8.00
CA PHE A 32 5.16 5.76 7.01
C PHE A 32 5.71 7.09 7.58
N ARG A 33 5.70 7.25 8.91
CA ARG A 33 6.36 8.34 9.64
C ARG A 33 7.89 8.18 9.75
N MET A 34 8.41 6.98 9.45
CA MET A 34 9.84 6.68 9.52
C MET A 34 10.45 6.81 8.13
N ARG A 35 11.08 7.96 7.86
CA ARG A 35 11.69 8.25 6.56
C ARG A 35 12.62 7.16 6.04
N ASN A 36 13.38 6.53 6.92
CA ASN A 36 14.32 5.47 6.54
C ASN A 36 13.60 4.20 6.05
N GLU A 37 12.44 3.87 6.62
CA GLU A 37 11.66 2.71 6.19
C GLU A 37 11.03 2.93 4.83
N VAL A 38 10.41 4.09 4.63
CA VAL A 38 9.78 4.41 3.34
C VAL A 38 10.83 4.49 2.22
N LYS A 39 12.06 4.93 2.52
CA LYS A 39 13.18 4.89 1.57
C LYS A 39 13.59 3.48 1.14
N MET A 40 13.34 2.47 1.96
CA MET A 40 13.63 1.07 1.60
C MET A 40 12.58 0.47 0.67
N LEU A 41 11.37 1.04 0.62
CA LEU A 41 10.25 0.49 -0.14
C LEU A 41 10.56 0.31 -1.64
N PRO A 42 11.14 1.30 -2.36
CA PRO A 42 11.57 1.08 -3.74
C PRO A 42 12.60 -0.05 -3.91
N SER A 43 13.49 -0.23 -2.93
CA SER A 43 14.49 -1.31 -2.96
C SER A 43 13.85 -2.68 -2.82
N PHE A 44 12.90 -2.84 -1.88
CA PHE A 44 12.12 -4.07 -1.76
C PHE A 44 11.39 -4.39 -3.06
N LEU A 45 10.67 -3.43 -3.64
CA LEU A 45 9.93 -3.64 -4.88
C LEU A 45 10.86 -4.01 -6.06
N ARG A 46 12.10 -3.49 -6.10
CA ARG A 46 13.09 -3.87 -7.12
C ARG A 46 13.65 -5.28 -6.93
N CYS A 47 13.75 -5.77 -5.70
CA CYS A 47 14.17 -7.14 -5.41
C CYS A 47 13.15 -8.18 -5.89
N PHE A 48 11.86 -7.84 -5.98
CA PHE A 48 10.79 -8.77 -6.37
C PHE A 48 10.11 -8.32 -7.67
N PRO A 49 10.74 -8.56 -8.84
CA PRO A 49 10.29 -7.99 -10.11
C PRO A 49 8.95 -8.53 -10.62
N ASN A 50 8.46 -9.66 -10.10
CA ASN A 50 7.24 -10.36 -10.55
C ASN A 50 6.09 -10.28 -9.53
N VAL A 51 6.13 -9.31 -8.60
CA VAL A 51 5.05 -9.10 -7.64
C VAL A 51 3.78 -8.69 -8.37
N GLU A 52 2.73 -9.50 -8.21
CA GLU A 52 1.39 -9.22 -8.71
C GLU A 52 0.47 -8.66 -7.62
N THR A 53 0.71 -9.06 -6.36
CA THR A 53 -0.06 -8.60 -5.19
C THR A 53 0.86 -7.99 -4.16
N LEU A 54 0.65 -6.70 -3.87
CA LEU A 54 1.33 -5.98 -2.80
C LEU A 54 0.37 -5.75 -1.63
N CYS A 55 0.80 -6.12 -0.45
CA CYS A 55 0.08 -5.93 0.79
C CYS A 55 0.94 -5.05 1.71
N ILE A 56 0.39 -3.91 2.13
CA ILE A 56 1.04 -2.97 3.04
C ILE A 56 0.20 -2.88 4.30
N GLN A 57 0.83 -2.94 5.47
CA GLN A 57 0.22 -2.59 6.75
C GLN A 57 1.01 -1.42 7.33
N SER A 58 0.31 -0.33 7.63
CA SER A 58 0.92 0.89 8.19
C SER A 58 0.84 0.87 9.71
N GLU A 59 1.98 0.88 10.39
CA GLU A 59 2.04 0.87 11.85
C GLU A 59 2.09 2.32 12.41
N GLU A 60 1.33 2.58 13.49
CA GLU A 60 1.34 3.88 14.18
C GLU A 60 2.63 4.02 15.01
N THR A 61 3.48 5.03 14.73
CA THR A 61 4.58 5.41 15.63
C THR A 61 4.26 6.63 16.46
N HIS A 62 4.68 6.60 17.74
CA HIS A 62 4.55 7.74 18.65
C HIS A 62 5.60 8.84 18.41
N GLU A 63 6.72 8.54 17.75
CA GLU A 63 7.81 9.49 17.50
C GLU A 63 8.11 9.60 15.99
N PRO A 64 7.80 10.74 15.33
CA PRO A 64 8.13 10.95 13.93
C PRO A 64 9.62 11.26 13.76
N THR A 65 10.31 10.61 12.81
CA THR A 65 11.72 10.91 12.49
C THR A 65 11.85 12.00 11.41
N GLY A 66 10.92 12.95 11.38
CA GLY A 66 10.84 14.05 10.42
C GLY A 66 10.03 13.75 9.15
N GLU A 67 9.54 14.80 8.50
CA GLU A 67 8.69 14.69 7.30
C GLU A 67 9.45 14.11 6.10
N LEU A 68 8.81 13.16 5.42
CA LEU A 68 9.25 12.70 4.12
C LEU A 68 9.06 13.80 3.09
N ASN A 69 10.13 14.18 2.41
CA ASN A 69 10.00 15.07 1.26
C ASN A 69 9.19 14.37 0.16
N LEU A 70 8.02 14.92 -0.17
CA LEU A 70 7.13 14.51 -1.26
C LEU A 70 7.85 14.20 -2.59
N LYS A 71 8.96 14.89 -2.86
CA LYS A 71 9.80 14.68 -4.06
C LYS A 71 10.44 13.29 -4.13
N PHE A 72 10.51 12.55 -3.03
CA PHE A 72 11.09 11.21 -2.99
C PHE A 72 10.44 10.25 -4.00
N TRP A 73 9.10 10.24 -4.08
CA TRP A 73 8.38 9.38 -5.00
C TRP A 73 8.47 9.85 -6.46
N GLN A 74 8.67 11.15 -6.68
CA GLN A 74 8.91 11.70 -8.02
C GLN A 74 10.32 11.37 -8.55
N GLU A 75 11.31 11.38 -7.66
CA GLU A 75 12.70 11.00 -7.97
C GLU A 75 12.91 9.48 -8.05
N THR A 76 11.93 8.70 -7.58
CA THR A 76 11.96 7.25 -7.67
C THR A 76 11.82 6.83 -9.13
N GLY A 77 12.96 6.47 -9.74
CA GLY A 77 13.00 5.92 -11.09
C GLY A 77 12.11 4.67 -11.24
N PRO A 78 11.75 4.30 -12.48
CA PRO A 78 10.74 3.29 -12.77
C PRO A 78 11.00 1.95 -12.06
N ILE A 79 9.94 1.37 -11.51
CA ILE A 79 9.98 0.06 -10.84
C ILE A 79 9.19 -0.95 -11.67
N LYS A 80 9.88 -1.98 -12.17
CA LYS A 80 9.32 -2.97 -13.11
C LYS A 80 8.04 -3.65 -12.59
N CYS A 81 8.05 -4.15 -11.35
CA CYS A 81 6.89 -4.85 -10.79
C CYS A 81 5.68 -3.92 -10.70
N VAL A 82 5.86 -2.69 -10.22
CA VAL A 82 4.79 -1.67 -10.16
C VAL A 82 4.25 -1.39 -11.55
N GLN A 83 5.10 -1.12 -12.53
CA GLN A 83 4.65 -0.66 -13.85
C GLN A 83 3.95 -1.75 -14.67
N THR A 84 4.40 -3.00 -14.57
CA THR A 84 4.03 -4.05 -15.53
C THR A 84 3.42 -5.31 -14.93
N GLN A 85 3.52 -5.51 -13.61
CA GLN A 85 3.11 -6.77 -12.96
C GLN A 85 2.05 -6.56 -11.88
N LEU A 86 2.04 -5.42 -11.21
CA LEU A 86 1.20 -5.18 -10.04
C LEU A 86 -0.28 -5.08 -10.43
N LYS A 87 -1.04 -6.13 -10.10
CA LYS A 87 -2.49 -6.22 -10.34
C LYS A 87 -3.30 -5.80 -9.12
N ARG A 88 -2.77 -6.02 -7.92
CA ARG A 88 -3.50 -5.77 -6.67
C ARG A 88 -2.64 -5.06 -5.62
N LEU A 89 -3.19 -4.00 -5.04
CA LEU A 89 -2.70 -3.39 -3.81
C LEU A 89 -3.74 -3.54 -2.69
N VAL A 90 -3.31 -3.98 -1.52
CA VAL A 90 -4.08 -3.93 -0.28
C VAL A 90 -3.29 -3.10 0.72
N PHE A 91 -3.86 -1.99 1.17
CA PHE A 91 -3.27 -1.10 2.17
C PHE A 91 -4.12 -1.19 3.43
N ARG A 92 -3.53 -1.69 4.52
CA ARG A 92 -4.17 -1.84 5.83
C ARG A 92 -3.73 -0.74 6.78
N GLU A 93 -4.60 -0.42 7.72
CA GLU A 93 -4.35 0.60 8.74
C GLU A 93 -4.00 1.93 8.06
N PHE A 94 -4.75 2.32 7.02
CA PHE A 94 -4.54 3.60 6.36
C PHE A 94 -5.05 4.73 7.27
N HIS A 95 -4.14 5.56 7.74
CA HIS A 95 -4.42 6.70 8.62
C HIS A 95 -4.68 8.00 7.85
N GLY A 96 -4.33 8.03 6.56
CA GLY A 96 -4.47 9.22 5.72
C GLY A 96 -3.30 10.18 5.84
N GLU A 97 -2.12 9.70 6.24
CA GLU A 97 -0.93 10.54 6.39
C GLU A 97 -0.26 10.88 5.05
N GLU A 98 0.48 12.00 4.99
CA GLU A 98 1.12 12.48 3.75
C GLU A 98 1.99 11.41 3.08
N GLY A 99 2.80 10.68 3.87
CA GLY A 99 3.65 9.61 3.36
C GLY A 99 2.85 8.44 2.77
N GLU A 100 1.77 8.05 3.43
CA GLU A 100 0.88 6.97 2.98
C GLU A 100 0.19 7.37 1.68
N PHE A 101 -0.36 8.59 1.63
CA PHE A 101 -1.07 9.11 0.48
C PHE A 101 -0.15 9.30 -0.73
N ALA A 102 1.06 9.81 -0.53
CA ALA A 102 2.06 9.95 -1.58
C ALA A 102 2.44 8.59 -2.20
N PHE A 103 2.52 7.53 -1.38
CA PHE A 103 2.72 6.17 -1.91
C PHE A 103 1.52 5.67 -2.72
N LEU A 104 0.29 5.92 -2.26
CA LEU A 104 -0.91 5.55 -3.03
C LEU A 104 -0.96 6.25 -4.39
N MET A 105 -0.65 7.55 -4.42
CA MET A 105 -0.55 8.31 -5.66
C MET A 105 0.54 7.75 -6.57
N PHE A 106 1.73 7.42 -6.04
CA PHE A 106 2.80 6.78 -6.79
C PHE A 106 2.32 5.49 -7.47
N ILE A 107 1.60 4.61 -6.76
CA ILE A 107 1.05 3.38 -7.34
C ILE A 107 -0.01 3.69 -8.39
N ALA A 108 -0.97 4.57 -8.10
CA ALA A 108 -2.03 4.94 -9.05
C ALA A 108 -1.46 5.50 -10.37
N GLU A 109 -0.41 6.33 -10.30
CA GLU A 109 0.20 6.99 -11.45
C GLU A 109 1.19 6.10 -12.23
N ASN A 110 1.67 5.00 -11.65
CA ASN A 110 2.68 4.16 -12.28
C ASN A 110 2.20 2.75 -12.64
N ALA A 111 1.20 2.20 -11.95
CA ALA A 111 0.79 0.82 -12.13
C ALA A 111 -0.21 0.66 -13.29
N ARG A 112 0.28 0.22 -14.45
CA ARG A 112 -0.48 0.16 -15.71
C ARG A 112 -1.47 -1.00 -15.76
N VAL A 113 -1.17 -2.10 -15.07
CA VAL A 113 -1.98 -3.32 -15.05
C VAL A 113 -2.74 -3.48 -13.74
N LEU A 114 -2.84 -2.41 -12.95
CA LEU A 114 -3.55 -2.45 -11.67
C LEU A 114 -5.04 -2.67 -11.91
N GLU A 115 -5.56 -3.74 -11.34
CA GLU A 115 -6.96 -4.14 -11.40
C GLU A 115 -7.73 -3.69 -10.16
N LYS A 116 -7.07 -3.70 -9.00
CA LYS A 116 -7.71 -3.42 -7.71
C LYS A 116 -6.76 -2.75 -6.72
N MET A 117 -7.20 -1.67 -6.09
CA MET A 117 -6.57 -1.05 -4.93
C MET A 117 -7.56 -1.05 -3.78
N VAL A 118 -7.22 -1.64 -2.63
CA VAL A 118 -8.10 -1.71 -1.46
C VAL A 118 -7.44 -0.97 -0.31
N LEU A 119 -8.12 0.05 0.23
CA LEU A 119 -7.69 0.75 1.44
C LEU A 119 -8.56 0.31 2.60
N VAL A 120 -7.96 -0.21 3.67
CA VAL A 120 -8.63 -0.54 4.93
C VAL A 120 -8.24 0.54 5.93
N MET A 121 -9.18 1.43 6.21
CA MET A 121 -9.04 2.54 7.15
C MET A 121 -9.47 2.12 8.54
N GLU A 122 -8.67 2.46 9.55
CA GLU A 122 -9.09 2.28 10.94
C GLU A 122 -9.76 3.56 11.47
N LEU A 123 -11.01 3.43 11.95
CA LEU A 123 -11.81 4.58 12.40
C LEU A 123 -11.36 5.17 13.75
N ARG A 124 -10.17 4.84 14.26
CA ARG A 124 -9.78 5.18 15.63
C ARG A 124 -9.63 6.68 15.83
N ARG A 125 -9.05 7.41 14.87
CA ARG A 125 -8.94 8.89 14.90
C ARG A 125 -8.69 9.45 13.50
N PRO A 126 -9.70 9.91 12.73
CA PRO A 126 -9.41 10.84 11.65
C PRO A 126 -8.94 12.15 12.31
N SER A 127 -7.63 12.38 12.35
CA SER A 127 -7.05 13.64 12.87
C SER A 127 -7.61 14.86 12.12
N ALA A 128 -7.98 14.67 10.85
CA ALA A 128 -8.72 15.62 10.03
C ALA A 128 -9.61 14.88 9.01
N PRO A 129 -10.91 14.65 9.29
CA PRO A 129 -11.80 13.95 8.36
C PRO A 129 -11.95 14.68 7.02
N GLU A 130 -11.87 16.02 7.01
CA GLU A 130 -11.91 16.83 5.79
C GLU A 130 -10.69 16.59 4.89
N GLU A 131 -9.50 16.46 5.48
CA GLU A 131 -8.28 16.20 4.75
C GLU A 131 -8.27 14.79 4.16
N LEU A 132 -8.73 13.79 4.93
CA LEU A 132 -8.93 12.43 4.44
C LEU A 132 -9.90 12.41 3.25
N VAL A 133 -11.02 13.14 3.34
CA VAL A 133 -11.98 13.27 2.24
C VAL A 133 -11.34 13.94 1.02
N ALA A 134 -10.54 14.99 1.22
CA ALA A 134 -9.83 15.67 0.14
C ALA A 134 -8.83 14.72 -0.56
N ARG A 135 -8.07 13.93 0.21
CA ARG A 135 -7.14 12.91 -0.30
C ARG A 135 -7.86 11.81 -1.07
N MET A 136 -8.97 11.30 -0.54
CA MET A 136 -9.80 10.32 -1.25
C MET A 136 -10.32 10.88 -2.57
N LYS A 137 -10.84 12.12 -2.58
CA LYS A 137 -11.26 12.79 -3.83
C LYS A 137 -10.09 12.93 -4.81
N ALA A 138 -8.92 13.34 -4.33
CA ALA A 138 -7.73 13.46 -5.16
C ALA A 138 -7.33 12.12 -5.78
N LEU A 139 -7.36 11.03 -5.01
CA LEU A 139 -7.12 9.66 -5.51
C LEU A 139 -8.16 9.23 -6.55
N GLU A 140 -9.44 9.58 -6.34
CA GLU A 140 -10.50 9.28 -7.30
C GLU A 140 -10.31 10.00 -8.64
N THR A 141 -9.79 11.23 -8.59
CA THR A 141 -9.50 12.06 -9.78
C THR A 141 -8.08 11.90 -10.34
N ALA A 142 -7.25 11.05 -9.72
CA ALA A 142 -5.87 10.86 -10.12
C ALA A 142 -5.76 10.38 -11.57
N ARG A 143 -4.61 10.63 -12.21
CA ARG A 143 -4.34 10.11 -13.55
C ARG A 143 -3.87 8.66 -13.44
N TRP A 144 -4.82 7.75 -13.27
CA TRP A 144 -4.54 6.31 -13.15
C TRP A 144 -3.83 5.79 -14.41
N ALA A 145 -2.64 5.21 -14.23
CA ALA A 145 -1.89 4.56 -15.31
C ALA A 145 -2.65 3.37 -15.91
N SER A 146 -3.53 2.73 -15.14
CA SER A 146 -4.45 1.69 -15.59
C SER A 146 -5.69 2.21 -16.34
N GLY A 147 -5.79 3.52 -16.56
CA GLY A 147 -6.83 4.18 -17.35
C GLY A 147 -8.14 4.47 -16.63
N SER A 148 -8.40 3.88 -15.46
CA SER A 148 -9.60 4.16 -14.65
C SER A 148 -9.31 3.94 -13.17
N ASN A 149 -10.10 4.59 -12.31
CA ASN A 149 -10.00 4.43 -10.87
C ASN A 149 -10.27 2.99 -10.43
N LYS A 150 -9.34 2.40 -9.67
CA LYS A 150 -9.41 1.04 -9.13
C LYS A 150 -9.51 0.98 -7.60
N ALA A 151 -9.63 2.13 -6.94
CA ALA A 151 -9.69 2.24 -5.49
C ALA A 151 -11.06 1.81 -4.95
N GLY A 152 -11.02 0.90 -3.98
CA GLY A 152 -12.13 0.54 -3.09
C GLY A 152 -11.72 0.77 -1.64
N TYR A 153 -12.70 1.14 -0.80
CA TYR A 153 -12.46 1.58 0.56
C TYR A 153 -13.25 0.71 1.55
N LEU A 154 -12.57 0.25 2.59
CA LEU A 154 -13.13 -0.52 3.69
C LEU A 154 -12.85 0.21 5.00
N LEU A 155 -13.84 0.31 5.86
CA LEU A 155 -13.67 0.84 7.22
C LEU A 155 -13.60 -0.33 8.20
N SER A 156 -12.50 -0.47 8.94
CA SER A 156 -12.39 -1.37 10.08
C SER A 156 -12.82 -0.61 11.35
N ARG A 157 -13.80 -1.18 12.08
CA ARG A 157 -14.17 -0.73 13.42
C ARG A 157 -13.51 -1.66 14.44
N PRO A 158 -12.62 -1.17 15.30
CA PRO A 158 -12.06 -2.01 16.34
C PRO A 158 -13.07 -2.16 17.48
N GLY A 159 -13.36 -3.41 17.88
CA GLY A 159 -14.14 -3.69 19.09
C GLY A 159 -15.18 -4.81 19.02
N VAL A 160 -15.36 -5.50 17.90
CA VAL A 160 -16.13 -6.75 17.87
C VAL A 160 -15.34 -7.75 17.06
N GLY A 161 -14.85 -8.81 17.71
CA GLY A 161 -14.36 -9.99 17.02
C GLY A 161 -15.47 -10.50 16.11
N GLY A 162 -15.27 -10.43 14.80
CA GLY A 162 -16.29 -10.77 13.81
C GLY A 162 -16.56 -9.60 12.86
N GLY A 163 -15.98 -9.70 11.67
CA GLY A 163 -15.95 -8.64 10.67
C GLY A 163 -17.30 -8.01 10.36
N SER A 164 -17.31 -6.68 10.35
CA SER A 164 -18.16 -5.93 9.44
C SER A 164 -17.34 -4.76 8.91
N ALA A 165 -16.61 -4.99 7.81
CA ALA A 165 -16.01 -3.92 7.03
C ALA A 165 -17.15 -3.16 6.36
N TRP A 166 -17.33 -1.88 6.68
CA TRP A 166 -18.30 -1.05 5.97
C TRP A 166 -17.66 -0.66 4.63
N CYS A 167 -18.24 -1.17 3.53
CA CYS A 167 -17.82 -0.86 2.17
C CYS A 167 -18.37 0.49 1.75
N LEU A 168 -17.54 1.53 1.72
CA LEU A 168 -17.87 2.75 1.00
C LEU A 168 -17.44 2.54 -0.47
N LYS A 169 -18.45 2.19 -1.27
CA LYS A 169 -18.48 1.76 -2.68
C LYS A 169 -18.39 0.25 -2.90
N ALA A 170 -19.42 -0.22 -3.60
CA ALA A 170 -19.72 -1.59 -3.93
C ALA A 170 -18.61 -2.26 -4.74
N GLY A 171 -18.46 -3.56 -4.50
CA GLY A 171 -17.74 -4.47 -5.38
C GLY A 171 -16.39 -4.90 -4.84
N SER A 172 -16.37 -5.85 -3.90
CA SER A 172 -15.67 -7.14 -4.05
C SER A 172 -15.48 -7.86 -2.71
N ASP A 173 -16.10 -9.03 -2.59
CA ASP A 173 -15.92 -9.95 -1.48
C ASP A 173 -14.44 -10.32 -1.29
N PHE A 174 -13.95 -10.11 -0.07
CA PHE A 174 -12.61 -10.52 0.36
C PHE A 174 -12.67 -11.96 0.89
N LYS A 175 -13.05 -12.90 0.02
CA LYS A 175 -12.94 -14.34 0.31
C LYS A 175 -11.85 -14.92 -0.58
N HIS A 176 -10.60 -14.81 -0.16
CA HIS A 176 -9.56 -15.85 -0.26
C HIS A 176 -8.19 -15.24 0.09
N ASN A 177 -7.52 -15.89 1.04
CA ASN A 177 -6.12 -15.72 1.44
C ASN A 177 -5.74 -14.31 1.90
N ASP A 178 -6.12 -13.98 3.13
CA ASP A 178 -5.53 -12.87 3.87
C ASP A 178 -4.10 -13.27 4.32
N PRO A 179 -3.03 -12.63 3.82
CA PRO A 179 -1.66 -12.95 4.22
C PRO A 179 -1.31 -12.57 5.65
N PHE A 180 -2.18 -11.82 6.35
CA PHE A 180 -1.98 -11.39 7.74
C PHE A 180 -2.91 -12.10 8.73
N SER A 181 -3.71 -13.07 8.29
CA SER A 181 -4.63 -13.82 9.16
C SER A 181 -3.99 -15.04 9.83
N ALA A 182 -2.69 -14.96 10.16
CA ALA A 182 -2.00 -15.98 10.94
C ALA A 182 -2.37 -15.89 12.43
#